data_AF-A0A6B0WD22-F1
#
_entry.id   AF-A0A6B0WD22-F1
#
_cell.length_a   1.000
_cell.length_b   1.000
_cell.length_c   1.000
_cell.angle_alpha   90.00
_cell.angle_beta   90.00
_cell.angle_gamma   90.00
#
_symmetry.space_group_name_H-M   'P 1'
#
loop_
_entity.id
_entity.type
_entity.pdbx_description
1 polymer ?
#
loop_
_entity_poly.entity_id
_entity_poly.type
_entity_poly.pdbx_seq_one_letter_code
_entity_poly.pdbx_strand_id
1 'polypeptide(L)'
;MPVSDALRHLETHWQPGPQIETITTADALDRVLAAPIASPEQVPAFRKSTVDGYALRAADTFGASQSLPAFLTVGGELAMGEAPALDVGAGEALLIHTGGMLPTGADAVAMV
;
A
#
# COMPACT_ATOMS: atom_id res chain seq x y z
N MET A 1 8.51 54.65 -7.75
CA MET A 1 8.03 53.43 -8.44
C MET A 1 7.30 52.59 -7.40
N PRO A 2 6.03 52.22 -7.62
CA PRO A 2 5.30 51.27 -6.79
C PRO A 2 6.04 49.92 -6.68
N VAL A 3 5.88 49.22 -5.55
CA VAL A 3 6.55 47.93 -5.30
C VAL A 3 6.21 46.88 -6.38
N SER A 4 4.96 46.86 -6.83
CA SER A 4 4.49 45.98 -7.90
C SER A 4 5.20 46.21 -9.24
N ASP A 5 5.52 47.46 -9.57
CA ASP A 5 6.24 47.79 -10.80
C ASP A 5 7.73 47.41 -10.69
N ALA A 6 8.31 47.56 -9.49
CA ALA A 6 9.67 47.13 -9.19
C ALA A 6 9.84 45.60 -9.34
N LEU A 7 8.89 44.82 -8.78
CA LEU A 7 8.90 43.35 -8.89
C LEU A 7 8.76 42.90 -10.34
N ARG A 8 7.85 43.52 -11.12
CA ARG A 8 7.66 43.20 -12.54
C ARG A 8 8.93 43.45 -13.36
N HIS A 9 9.62 44.55 -13.11
CA HIS A 9 10.91 44.82 -13.76
C HIS A 9 11.95 43.75 -13.38
N LEU A 10 12.00 43.34 -12.12
CA LEU A 10 12.92 42.31 -11.66
C LEU A 10 12.63 40.96 -12.33
N GLU A 11 11.39 40.50 -12.34
CA GLU A 11 10.95 39.27 -13.02
C GLU A 11 11.26 39.26 -14.52
N THR A 12 11.15 40.43 -15.19
CA THR A 12 11.41 40.55 -16.63
C THR A 12 12.89 40.40 -16.99
N HIS A 13 13.80 40.83 -16.09
CA HIS A 13 15.24 40.91 -16.37
C HIS A 13 16.07 39.84 -15.63
N TRP A 14 15.53 39.24 -14.57
CA TRP A 14 16.20 38.24 -13.75
C TRP A 14 15.72 36.83 -14.13
N GLN A 15 16.48 36.17 -15.02
CA GLN A 15 16.22 34.78 -15.45
C GLN A 15 17.36 33.79 -15.12
N PRO A 16 17.91 33.74 -13.90
CA PRO A 16 18.80 32.63 -13.56
C PRO A 16 17.98 31.34 -13.44
N GLY A 17 18.40 30.31 -14.18
CA GLY A 17 17.90 28.97 -13.94
C GLY A 17 18.44 28.42 -12.62
N PRO A 18 17.66 27.63 -11.86
CA PRO A 18 18.20 26.95 -10.70
C PRO A 18 19.32 26.01 -11.14
N GLN A 19 20.40 25.97 -10.36
CA GLN A 19 21.38 24.90 -10.51
C GLN A 19 20.77 23.61 -9.96
N ILE A 20 20.83 22.56 -10.76
CA ILE A 20 20.30 21.25 -10.40
C ILE A 20 21.45 20.37 -9.98
N GLU A 21 21.29 19.69 -8.86
CA GLU A 21 22.22 18.68 -8.38
C GLU A 21 21.47 17.44 -7.90
N THR A 22 22.16 16.31 -7.90
CA THR A 22 21.68 15.06 -7.30
C THR A 22 22.38 14.88 -5.97
N ILE A 23 21.60 14.80 -4.90
CA ILE A 23 22.06 14.68 -3.52
C ILE A 23 21.40 13.46 -2.86
N THR A 24 21.89 13.06 -1.70
CA THR A 24 21.25 11.99 -0.93
C THR A 24 19.94 12.49 -0.31
N THR A 25 19.01 11.58 -0.03
CA THR A 25 17.75 11.94 0.66
C THR A 25 18.00 12.54 2.05
N ALA A 26 19.09 12.16 2.72
CA ALA A 26 19.45 12.70 4.03
C ALA A 26 19.80 14.20 3.97
N ASP A 27 20.31 14.69 2.84
CA ASP A 27 20.70 16.09 2.63
C ASP A 27 19.60 16.91 1.92
N ALA A 28 18.45 16.30 1.64
CA ALA A 28 17.40 16.90 0.82
C ALA A 28 16.42 17.80 1.61
N LEU A 29 16.54 17.85 2.95
CA LEU A 29 15.73 18.75 3.77
C LEU A 29 15.97 20.20 3.34
N ASP A 30 14.90 21.00 3.25
CA ASP A 30 14.91 22.40 2.79
C ASP A 30 15.34 22.63 1.33
N ARG A 31 15.44 21.58 0.52
CA ARG A 31 15.70 21.68 -0.93
C ARG A 31 14.39 21.76 -1.71
N VAL A 32 14.48 22.27 -2.95
CA VAL A 32 13.36 22.30 -3.90
C VAL A 32 13.59 21.23 -4.97
N LEU A 33 12.57 20.41 -5.24
CA LEU A 33 12.63 19.42 -6.31
C LEU A 33 12.83 20.10 -7.66
N ALA A 34 13.83 19.64 -8.41
CA ALA A 34 14.09 20.13 -9.77
C ALA A 34 13.06 19.63 -10.80
N ALA A 35 12.42 18.49 -10.52
CA ALA A 35 11.40 17.86 -11.35
C ALA A 35 10.44 17.01 -10.49
N PRO A 36 9.23 16.69 -10.98
CA PRO A 36 8.33 15.76 -10.31
C PRO A 36 8.97 14.38 -10.09
N ILE A 37 8.67 13.76 -8.95
CA ILE A 37 9.12 12.40 -8.62
C ILE A 37 7.92 11.45 -8.67
N ALA A 38 8.06 10.32 -9.38
CA ALA A 38 7.08 9.25 -9.43
C ALA A 38 7.60 8.02 -8.67
N SER A 39 6.69 7.26 -8.03
CA SER A 39 7.06 6.00 -7.39
C SER A 39 7.50 4.98 -8.47
N PRO A 40 8.64 4.31 -8.31
CA PRO A 40 9.05 3.26 -9.23
C PRO A 40 8.27 1.96 -9.02
N GLU A 41 7.56 1.82 -7.89
CA GLU A 41 6.88 0.60 -7.48
C GLU A 41 5.52 0.86 -6.83
N GLN A 42 4.72 -0.20 -6.72
CA GLN A 42 3.46 -0.18 -5.96
C GLN A 42 3.74 -0.38 -4.48
N VAL A 43 3.06 0.38 -3.64
CA VAL A 43 3.14 0.25 -2.19
C VAL A 43 1.71 0.08 -1.63
N PRO A 44 1.35 -1.09 -1.08
CA PRO A 44 2.18 -2.30 -0.92
C PRO A 44 2.44 -3.03 -2.25
N ALA A 45 3.56 -3.76 -2.33
CA ALA A 45 3.96 -4.52 -3.52
C ALA A 45 3.07 -5.76 -3.78
N PHE A 46 2.26 -6.17 -2.80
CA PHE A 46 1.37 -7.32 -2.87
C PHE A 46 0.10 -7.09 -2.05
N ARG A 47 -0.92 -7.90 -2.31
CA ARG A 47 -2.16 -7.92 -1.51
C ARG A 47 -1.83 -8.45 -0.12
N LYS A 48 -2.09 -7.63 0.90
CA LYS A 48 -1.82 -7.98 2.30
C LYS A 48 -3.06 -7.85 3.16
N SER A 49 -3.08 -8.59 4.28
CA SER A 49 -4.13 -8.40 5.28
C SER A 49 -3.98 -7.04 5.97
N THR A 50 -5.11 -6.41 6.27
CA THR A 50 -5.17 -5.17 7.07
C THR A 50 -5.53 -5.43 8.53
N VAL A 51 -5.84 -6.68 8.88
CA VAL A 51 -6.26 -7.12 10.22
C VAL A 51 -5.66 -8.49 10.54
N ASP A 52 -5.76 -8.91 11.80
CA ASP A 52 -5.53 -10.29 12.18
C ASP A 52 -6.83 -11.08 11.97
N GLY A 53 -6.73 -12.33 11.50
CA GLY A 53 -7.91 -13.13 11.20
C GLY A 53 -7.63 -14.32 10.29
N TYR A 54 -8.60 -14.64 9.44
CA TYR A 54 -8.53 -15.80 8.55
C TYR A 54 -8.65 -15.37 7.10
N ALA A 55 -7.67 -15.72 6.27
CA ALA A 55 -7.74 -15.61 4.82
C ALA A 55 -8.65 -16.70 4.27
N LEU A 56 -9.66 -16.31 3.50
CA LEU A 56 -10.66 -17.21 2.93
C LEU A 56 -11.17 -16.68 1.58
N ARG A 57 -12.03 -17.48 0.94
CA ARG A 57 -12.82 -17.07 -0.23
C ARG A 57 -14.13 -16.46 0.24
N ALA A 58 -14.39 -15.19 -0.08
CA ALA A 58 -15.59 -14.47 0.34
C ALA A 58 -16.89 -15.23 0.02
N ALA A 59 -16.91 -15.89 -1.15
CA ALA A 59 -18.04 -16.68 -1.61
C ALA A 59 -18.45 -17.82 -0.65
N ASP A 60 -17.50 -18.37 0.12
CA ASP A 60 -17.76 -19.45 1.07
C ASP A 60 -18.51 -18.97 2.33
N THR A 61 -18.67 -17.65 2.49
CA THR A 61 -19.44 -17.04 3.58
C THR A 61 -20.78 -16.47 3.13
N PHE A 62 -21.13 -16.59 1.84
CA PHE A 62 -22.39 -16.05 1.34
C PHE A 62 -23.59 -16.81 1.95
N GLY A 63 -24.54 -16.06 2.48
CA GLY A 63 -25.70 -16.62 3.19
C GLY A 63 -25.44 -17.00 4.65
N ALA A 64 -24.21 -16.83 5.15
CA ALA A 64 -23.93 -17.00 6.57
C ALA A 64 -24.72 -16.00 7.41
N SER A 65 -25.27 -16.47 8.52
CA SER A 65 -26.04 -15.68 9.49
C SER A 65 -25.83 -16.23 10.89
N GLN A 66 -26.33 -15.53 11.91
CA GLN A 66 -26.26 -16.01 13.29
C GLN A 66 -26.94 -17.36 13.51
N SER A 67 -28.04 -17.63 12.78
CA SER A 67 -28.77 -18.91 12.86
C SER A 67 -28.22 -19.98 11.92
N LEU A 68 -27.42 -19.60 10.91
CA LEU A 68 -26.84 -20.50 9.92
C LEU A 68 -25.39 -20.06 9.63
N PRO A 69 -24.44 -20.39 10.49
CA PRO A 69 -23.03 -20.04 10.28
C PRO A 69 -22.43 -20.83 9.12
N ALA A 70 -21.50 -20.22 8.40
CA ALA A 70 -20.63 -20.94 7.47
C ALA A 70 -19.51 -21.64 8.26
N PHE A 71 -19.25 -22.91 7.93
CA PHE A 71 -18.16 -23.68 8.51
C PHE A 71 -17.01 -23.77 7.50
N LEU A 72 -15.82 -23.41 7.95
CA LEU A 72 -14.58 -23.44 7.16
C LEU A 72 -13.55 -24.34 7.87
N THR A 73 -12.76 -25.06 7.10
CA THR A 73 -11.65 -25.87 7.61
C THR A 73 -10.39 -25.01 7.67
N VAL A 74 -9.83 -24.82 8.87
CA VAL A 74 -8.57 -24.08 9.01
C VAL A 74 -7.41 -25.01 8.64
N GLY A 75 -6.76 -24.75 7.51
CA GLY A 75 -5.72 -25.60 6.92
C GLY A 75 -4.31 -25.31 7.40
N GLY A 76 -4.10 -24.23 8.15
CA GLY A 76 -2.78 -23.81 8.62
C GLY A 76 -2.69 -22.32 8.90
N GLU A 77 -1.46 -21.83 9.02
CA GLU A 77 -1.11 -20.44 9.32
C GLU A 77 -0.11 -19.92 8.29
N LEU A 78 -0.27 -18.65 7.90
CA LEU A 78 0.63 -17.94 7.00
C LEU A 78 1.65 -17.13 7.80
N ALA A 79 2.93 -17.42 7.55
CA ALA A 79 4.04 -16.71 8.18
C ALA A 79 4.16 -15.26 7.67
N MET A 80 4.53 -14.37 8.57
CA MET A 80 4.78 -12.97 8.25
C MET A 80 6.08 -12.77 7.48
N GLY A 81 6.05 -11.91 6.47
CA GLY A 81 7.23 -11.56 5.68
C GLY A 81 7.66 -12.62 4.67
N GLU A 82 6.96 -13.74 4.59
CA GLU A 82 7.21 -14.82 3.64
C GLU A 82 6.09 -14.90 2.58
N ALA A 83 6.43 -15.47 1.43
CA ALA A 83 5.43 -15.81 0.43
C ALA A 83 4.56 -16.98 0.95
N PRO A 84 3.24 -16.96 0.72
CA PRO A 84 2.36 -18.04 1.14
C PRO A 84 2.82 -19.40 0.60
N ALA A 85 3.04 -20.35 1.51
CA ALA A 85 3.36 -21.75 1.17
C ALA A 85 2.11 -22.60 0.92
N LEU A 86 0.93 -22.07 1.27
CA LEU A 86 -0.36 -22.72 1.20
C LEU A 86 -1.33 -21.83 0.41
N ASP A 87 -2.21 -22.47 -0.35
CA ASP A 87 -3.32 -21.83 -1.05
C ASP A 87 -4.63 -22.08 -0.28
N VAL A 88 -5.65 -21.27 -0.57
CA VAL A 88 -6.98 -21.41 0.02
C VAL A 88 -7.95 -22.04 -1.01
N GLY A 89 -8.46 -23.22 -0.68
CA GLY A 89 -9.51 -23.91 -1.43
C GLY A 89 -10.94 -23.50 -1.05
N ALA A 90 -11.93 -24.19 -1.61
CA ALA A 90 -13.33 -24.03 -1.25
C ALA A 90 -13.62 -24.59 0.14
N GLY A 91 -14.27 -23.81 0.99
CA GLY A 91 -14.60 -24.20 2.36
C GLY A 91 -13.38 -24.26 3.28
N GLU A 92 -12.26 -23.64 2.88
CA GLU A 92 -11.01 -23.60 3.63
C GLU A 92 -10.69 -22.18 4.08
N ALA A 93 -9.87 -22.09 5.13
CA ALA A 93 -9.33 -20.85 5.63
C ALA A 93 -7.90 -21.05 6.13
N LEU A 94 -7.09 -19.99 6.09
CA LEU A 94 -5.75 -19.97 6.68
C LEU A 94 -5.63 -18.83 7.68
N LEU A 95 -5.05 -19.08 8.84
CA LEU A 95 -4.76 -18.03 9.82
C LEU A 95 -3.75 -17.04 9.21
N ILE A 96 -4.05 -15.75 9.30
CA ILE A 96 -3.22 -14.66 8.76
C ILE A 96 -3.23 -13.49 9.73
N HIS A 97 -2.07 -12.87 9.93
CA HIS A 97 -1.96 -11.66 10.75
C HIS A 97 -1.87 -10.40 9.87
N THR A 98 -1.86 -9.23 10.51
CA THR A 98 -1.82 -7.90 9.89
C THR A 98 -0.53 -7.68 9.10
N GLY A 99 -0.65 -7.43 7.80
CA GLY A 99 0.48 -7.29 6.89
C GLY A 99 0.90 -8.58 6.16
N GLY A 100 0.30 -9.72 6.50
CA GLY A 100 0.59 -11.00 5.87
C GLY A 100 0.15 -10.98 4.41
N MET A 101 0.92 -11.63 3.54
CA MET A 101 0.57 -11.72 2.12
C MET A 101 -0.64 -12.64 1.95
N LEU A 102 -1.63 -12.21 1.15
CA LEU A 102 -2.78 -13.06 0.85
C LEU A 102 -2.34 -14.26 -0.02
N PRO A 103 -2.74 -15.50 0.33
CA PRO A 103 -2.46 -16.70 -0.45
C PRO A 103 -3.24 -16.71 -1.76
N THR A 104 -2.89 -17.60 -2.69
CA THR A 104 -3.71 -17.82 -3.87
C THR A 104 -5.08 -18.36 -3.44
N GLY A 105 -6.13 -17.98 -4.15
CA GLY A 105 -7.50 -18.35 -3.84
C GLY A 105 -8.18 -17.41 -2.85
N ALA A 106 -7.46 -16.80 -1.90
CA ALA A 106 -8.05 -15.84 -0.97
C ALA A 106 -8.33 -14.49 -1.63
N ASP A 107 -9.50 -13.95 -1.33
CA ASP A 107 -9.97 -12.62 -1.71
C ASP A 107 -10.57 -11.83 -0.53
N ALA A 108 -10.67 -12.44 0.65
CA ALA A 108 -11.14 -11.79 1.87
C ALA A 108 -10.37 -12.25 3.12
N VAL A 109 -10.46 -11.43 4.17
CA VAL A 109 -10.00 -11.77 5.51
C VAL A 109 -11.15 -11.54 6.50
N ALA A 110 -11.52 -12.57 7.26
CA ALA A 110 -12.47 -12.43 8.37
C ALA A 110 -11.68 -12.11 9.65
N MET A 111 -11.96 -10.95 10.24
CA MET A 111 -11.32 -10.47 11.47
C MET A 111 -11.66 -11.36 12.67
N VAL A 112 -10.67 -11.56 13.55
CA VAL A 112 -10.83 -12.19 14.87
C VAL A 112 -10.81 -11.16 16.00
#